data_AF-M4C0Y4-F1
#
_entry.id   AF-M4C0Y4-F1
#
_cell.length_a   1.000
_cell.length_b   1.000
_cell.length_c   1.000
_cell.angle_alpha   90.00
_cell.angle_beta   90.00
_cell.angle_gamma   90.00
#
_symmetry.space_group_name_H-M   'P 1'
#
loop_
_entity.id
_entity.type
_entity.pdbx_description
1 polymer ?
#
loop_
_entity_poly.entity_id
_entity_poly.type
_entity_poly.pdbx_seq_one_letter_code
_entity_poly.pdbx_strand_id
1 'polypeptide(L)'
;MASITMKDLDAKLRALQAKTQVEESDWLEQSCKLFELEDKFLRDTLLEGNILTGWGEPRTAPIRFRNAGVRKRKRERLEAAAERSGKPVEEVTPTLSPEEQLKIDRHRLASYSSIQSPAEPLYVTLEERARKLVQVKSSKKIKKPAAK
;
A
#
# COMPACT_ATOMS: atom_id res chain seq x y z
N MET A 1 -15.09 -54.05 -5.86
CA MET A 1 -14.78 -52.60 -5.90
C MET A 1 -15.96 -51.89 -6.57
N ALA A 2 -16.47 -50.80 -6.01
CA ALA A 2 -17.58 -50.06 -6.63
C ALA A 2 -17.07 -49.33 -7.88
N SER A 3 -17.68 -49.61 -9.04
CA SER A 3 -17.39 -48.90 -10.28
C SER A 3 -17.96 -47.48 -10.22
N ILE A 4 -17.10 -46.48 -10.18
CA ILE A 4 -17.50 -45.07 -10.24
C ILE A 4 -18.21 -44.83 -11.58
N THR A 5 -19.45 -44.33 -11.54
CA THR A 5 -20.21 -44.07 -12.76
C THR A 5 -19.85 -42.71 -13.36
N MET A 6 -20.13 -42.51 -14.65
CA MET A 6 -19.94 -41.22 -15.31
C MET A 6 -20.69 -40.08 -14.59
N LYS A 7 -21.89 -40.36 -14.05
CA LYS A 7 -22.68 -39.39 -13.26
C LYS A 7 -21.98 -38.99 -11.95
N ASP A 8 -21.28 -39.92 -11.31
CA ASP A 8 -20.50 -39.63 -10.09
C ASP A 8 -19.28 -38.76 -10.41
N LEU A 9 -18.68 -38.92 -11.60
CA LEU A 9 -17.60 -38.06 -12.09
C LEU A 9 -18.13 -36.66 -12.42
N ASP A 10 -19.25 -36.53 -13.13
CA ASP A 10 -19.88 -35.25 -13.45
C ASP A 10 -20.29 -34.47 -12.19
N ALA A 11 -20.80 -35.16 -11.18
CA ALA A 11 -21.15 -34.57 -9.88
C ALA A 11 -19.90 -34.06 -9.14
N LYS A 12 -18.80 -34.85 -9.14
CA LYS A 12 -17.51 -34.43 -8.55
C LYS A 12 -16.91 -33.25 -9.32
N LEU A 13 -16.99 -33.24 -10.65
CA LEU A 13 -16.47 -32.17 -11.51
C LEU A 13 -17.19 -30.85 -11.19
N ARG A 14 -18.53 -30.86 -11.14
CA ARG A 14 -19.32 -29.69 -10.73
C ARG A 14 -19.02 -29.23 -9.30
N ALA A 15 -18.85 -30.17 -8.37
CA ALA A 15 -18.50 -29.85 -6.99
C ALA A 15 -17.08 -29.24 -6.86
N LEU A 16 -16.13 -29.65 -7.69
CA LEU A 16 -14.80 -29.04 -7.76
C LEU A 16 -14.87 -27.65 -8.39
N GLN A 17 -15.57 -27.48 -9.52
CA GLN A 17 -15.77 -26.17 -10.16
C GLN A 17 -16.38 -25.14 -9.19
N ALA A 18 -17.42 -25.53 -8.44
CA ALA A 18 -18.05 -24.65 -7.46
C ALA A 18 -17.09 -24.26 -6.32
N LYS A 19 -16.20 -25.16 -5.89
CA LYS A 19 -15.16 -24.84 -4.88
C LYS A 19 -14.11 -23.90 -5.44
N THR A 20 -13.58 -24.19 -6.63
CA THR A 20 -12.58 -23.34 -7.29
C THR A 20 -13.09 -21.93 -7.50
N GLN A 21 -14.37 -21.75 -7.90
CA GLN A 21 -14.98 -20.42 -8.03
C GLN A 21 -15.02 -19.64 -6.70
N VAL A 22 -15.29 -20.30 -5.58
CA VAL A 22 -15.28 -19.68 -4.24
C VAL A 22 -13.85 -19.34 -3.81
N GLU A 23 -12.90 -20.26 -4.01
CA GLU A 23 -11.48 -20.04 -3.70
C GLU A 23 -10.89 -18.90 -4.55
N GLU A 24 -11.28 -18.77 -5.82
CA GLU A 24 -10.92 -17.66 -6.71
C GLU A 24 -11.51 -16.32 -6.23
N SER A 25 -12.78 -16.27 -5.81
CA SER A 25 -13.37 -15.05 -5.26
C SER A 25 -12.73 -14.64 -3.93
N ASP A 26 -12.48 -15.60 -3.04
CA ASP A 26 -11.82 -15.35 -1.75
C ASP A 26 -10.39 -14.84 -1.97
N TRP A 27 -9.65 -15.42 -2.92
CA TRP A 27 -8.30 -14.98 -3.28
C TRP A 27 -8.28 -13.53 -3.77
N LEU A 28 -9.21 -13.15 -4.65
CA LEU A 28 -9.36 -11.78 -5.13
C LEU A 28 -9.70 -10.83 -3.97
N GLU A 29 -10.66 -11.18 -3.11
CA GLU A 29 -10.99 -10.38 -1.93
C GLU A 29 -9.80 -10.17 -0.99
N GLN A 30 -9.02 -11.22 -0.70
CA GLN A 30 -7.84 -11.10 0.15
C GLN A 30 -6.75 -10.24 -0.50
N SER A 31 -6.61 -10.28 -1.83
CA SER A 31 -5.67 -9.41 -2.55
C SER A 31 -6.05 -7.92 -2.44
N CYS A 32 -7.35 -7.59 -2.53
CA CYS A 32 -7.85 -6.23 -2.30
C CYS A 32 -7.66 -5.78 -0.86
N LYS A 33 -8.03 -6.61 0.13
CA LYS A 33 -7.83 -6.33 1.56
C LYS A 33 -6.36 -6.09 1.89
N LEU A 34 -5.45 -6.88 1.31
CA LEU A 34 -4.00 -6.69 1.48
C LEU A 34 -3.54 -5.36 0.86
N PHE A 35 -4.00 -5.01 -0.34
CA PHE A 35 -3.66 -3.76 -1.02
C PHE A 35 -4.06 -2.51 -0.22
N GLU A 36 -5.26 -2.53 0.38
CA GLU A 36 -5.79 -1.46 1.24
C GLU A 36 -5.03 -1.36 2.57
N LEU A 37 -4.79 -2.50 3.23
CA LEU A 37 -4.01 -2.56 4.47
C LEU A 37 -2.58 -2.07 4.28
N GLU A 38 -1.94 -2.44 3.16
CA GLU A 38 -0.59 -2.00 2.83
C GLU A 38 -0.55 -0.50 2.50
N ASP A 39 -1.55 0.04 1.78
CA ASP A 39 -1.64 1.49 1.55
C ASP A 39 -1.74 2.27 2.86
N LYS A 40 -2.69 1.86 3.73
CA LYS A 40 -2.90 2.49 5.03
C LYS A 40 -1.63 2.44 5.89
N PHE A 41 -1.02 1.26 6.00
CA PHE A 41 0.22 1.08 6.76
C PHE A 41 1.37 1.92 6.23
N LEU A 42 1.58 1.95 4.90
CA LEU A 42 2.65 2.72 4.27
C LEU A 42 2.43 4.24 4.42
N ARG A 43 1.20 4.73 4.29
CA ARG A 43 0.85 6.14 4.52
C ARG A 43 1.10 6.55 5.97
N ASP A 44 0.59 5.77 6.92
CA ASP A 44 0.75 6.03 8.35
C ASP A 44 2.25 6.11 8.73
N THR A 45 3.06 5.21 8.18
CA THR A 45 4.48 5.06 8.55
C THR A 45 5.48 5.78 7.64
N LEU A 46 5.04 6.50 6.60
CA LEU A 46 5.91 7.12 5.59
C LEU A 46 7.01 8.04 6.18
N LEU A 47 6.68 8.83 7.20
CA LEU A 47 7.63 9.73 7.90
C LEU A 47 8.39 9.05 9.04
N GLU A 48 7.96 7.85 9.42
CA GLU A 48 8.42 7.15 10.61
C GLU A 48 9.46 6.06 10.31
N GLY A 49 9.49 5.65 9.05
CA GLY A 49 10.10 4.41 8.59
C GLY A 49 9.22 3.20 8.89
N ASN A 50 9.45 2.11 8.17
CA ASN A 50 8.78 0.83 8.41
C ASN A 50 9.65 -0.37 7.92
N ILE A 51 9.12 -1.59 7.99
CA ILE A 51 9.83 -2.80 7.55
C ILE A 51 10.16 -2.81 6.04
N LEU A 52 9.41 -2.07 5.23
CA LEU A 52 9.53 -1.99 3.78
C LEU A 52 10.41 -0.79 3.37
N THR A 53 10.25 0.37 4.01
CA THR A 53 10.99 1.63 3.74
C THR A 53 12.32 1.78 4.50
N GLY A 54 12.55 0.94 5.51
CA GLY A 54 13.64 1.12 6.48
C GLY A 54 13.31 2.18 7.53
N TRP A 55 14.01 2.13 8.67
CA TRP A 55 13.62 2.87 9.88
C TRP A 55 14.42 4.17 10.15
N GLY A 56 15.16 4.69 9.17
CA GLY A 56 15.96 5.91 9.31
C GLY A 56 17.11 5.75 10.31
N GLU A 57 17.08 6.52 11.41
CA GLU A 57 18.15 6.56 12.40
C GLU A 57 18.19 5.34 13.36
N PRO A 58 19.32 5.06 14.03
CA PRO A 58 19.42 3.91 14.96
C PRO A 58 18.49 3.96 16.17
N ARG A 59 17.97 5.13 16.54
CA ARG A 59 16.96 5.29 17.61
C ARG A 59 15.54 4.88 17.19
N THR A 60 15.34 4.39 15.98
CA THR A 60 14.03 4.03 15.42
C THR A 60 13.93 2.60 14.84
N ALA A 61 14.99 1.78 14.90
CA ALA A 61 15.20 0.57 14.08
C ALA A 61 14.75 -0.81 14.64
N PRO A 62 14.20 -1.72 13.79
CA PRO A 62 13.68 -3.06 14.14
C PRO A 62 13.01 -3.20 15.50
N ILE A 63 13.11 -4.34 16.20
CA ILE A 63 12.42 -4.53 17.50
C ILE A 63 12.79 -3.48 18.57
N ARG A 64 13.84 -2.67 18.35
CA ARG A 64 14.08 -1.42 19.06
C ARG A 64 13.45 -0.27 18.26
N PHE A 65 12.13 -0.35 17.99
CA PHE A 65 11.30 0.46 17.06
C PHE A 65 11.25 1.98 17.37
N ARG A 66 12.24 2.51 18.10
CA ARG A 66 12.02 2.88 19.51
C ARG A 66 11.17 4.13 19.74
N ASN A 67 10.69 4.78 18.69
CA ASN A 67 9.84 5.96 18.75
C ASN A 67 8.54 5.89 17.92
N ALA A 68 8.24 4.78 17.23
CA ALA A 68 7.02 4.67 16.41
C ALA A 68 5.73 4.85 17.22
N GLY A 69 5.59 4.15 18.34
CA GLY A 69 4.42 4.29 19.23
C GLY A 69 4.27 5.67 19.87
N VAL A 70 5.36 6.44 20.01
CA VAL A 70 5.33 7.80 20.58
C VAL A 70 4.82 8.79 19.53
N ARG A 71 5.22 8.64 18.28
CA ARG A 71 4.75 9.47 17.15
C ARG A 71 3.30 9.16 16.78
N LYS A 72 2.91 7.88 16.74
CA LYS A 72 1.50 7.45 16.62
C LYS A 72 0.62 8.10 17.69
N ARG A 73 0.96 7.96 18.98
CA ARG A 73 0.22 8.63 20.08
C ARG A 73 0.22 10.16 20.00
N LYS A 74 1.20 10.78 19.33
CA LYS A 74 1.22 12.22 19.08
C LYS A 74 0.25 12.62 17.98
N ARG A 75 0.12 11.83 16.89
CA ARG A 75 -0.92 12.02 15.87
C ARG A 75 -2.33 11.79 16.41
N GLU A 76 -2.57 10.67 17.08
CA GLU A 76 -3.88 10.34 17.69
C GLU A 76 -4.38 11.46 18.61
N ARG A 77 -3.48 12.14 19.35
CA ARG A 77 -3.83 13.30 20.20
C ARG A 77 -4.09 14.58 19.41
N LEU A 78 -3.45 14.78 18.26
CA LEU A 78 -3.69 15.93 17.38
C LEU A 78 -4.98 15.75 16.58
N GLU A 79 -5.27 14.53 16.11
CA GLU A 79 -6.52 14.14 15.46
C GLU A 79 -7.69 14.25 16.44
N ALA A 80 -7.61 13.66 17.64
CA ALA A 80 -8.65 13.81 18.67
C ALA A 80 -8.82 15.25 19.20
N ALA A 81 -7.79 16.10 19.08
CA ALA A 81 -7.91 17.53 19.37
C ALA A 81 -8.57 18.30 18.20
N ALA A 82 -8.36 17.88 16.95
CA ALA A 82 -9.05 18.42 15.79
C ALA A 82 -10.54 18.05 15.81
N GLU A 83 -10.89 16.78 16.10
CA GLU A 83 -12.27 16.32 16.31
C GLU A 83 -13.00 17.14 17.38
N ARG A 84 -12.37 17.33 18.55
CA ARG A 84 -12.92 18.16 19.64
C ARG A 84 -13.05 19.64 19.30
N SER A 85 -12.36 20.12 18.25
CA SER A 85 -12.47 21.50 17.79
C SER A 85 -13.68 21.76 16.87
N GLY A 86 -14.50 20.73 16.58
CA GLY A 86 -15.75 20.87 15.84
C GLY A 86 -15.58 21.19 14.35
N LYS A 87 -14.35 21.14 13.82
CA LYS A 87 -14.12 21.14 12.38
C LYS A 87 -14.46 19.75 11.83
N PRO A 88 -15.10 19.64 10.66
CA PRO A 88 -15.31 18.35 10.04
C PRO A 88 -13.94 17.70 9.82
N VAL A 89 -13.74 16.53 10.42
CA VAL A 89 -12.75 15.59 9.92
C VAL A 89 -13.34 14.98 8.67
N GLU A 90 -13.29 15.76 7.58
CA GLU A 90 -13.07 15.15 6.28
C GLU A 90 -11.88 14.18 6.43
N GLU A 91 -11.89 13.07 5.69
CA GLU A 91 -10.70 12.22 5.61
C GLU A 91 -9.57 13.02 4.96
N VAL A 92 -8.84 13.79 5.77
CA VAL A 92 -7.58 14.40 5.41
C VAL A 92 -6.56 13.26 5.37
N THR A 93 -6.73 12.37 4.39
CA THR A 93 -5.57 11.82 3.70
C THR A 93 -4.74 13.05 3.34
N PRO A 94 -3.59 13.28 4.02
CA PRO A 94 -2.78 14.46 3.73
C PRO A 94 -2.48 14.40 2.24
N THR A 95 -2.67 15.48 1.50
CA THR A 95 -2.60 15.46 0.04
C THR A 95 -1.15 15.16 -0.35
N LEU A 96 -0.85 13.87 -0.51
CA LEU A 96 0.51 13.37 -0.60
C LEU A 96 1.18 14.03 -1.79
N SER A 97 2.37 14.59 -1.59
CA SER A 97 3.14 15.07 -2.72
C SER A 97 3.39 13.89 -3.67
N PRO A 98 3.51 14.11 -4.99
CA PRO A 98 3.72 13.01 -5.94
C PRO A 98 5.02 12.24 -5.66
N GLU A 99 5.95 12.83 -4.92
CA GLU A 99 7.17 12.17 -4.42
C GLU A 99 6.91 11.21 -3.26
N GLU A 100 5.98 11.54 -2.37
CA GLU A 100 5.56 10.69 -1.25
C GLU A 100 4.65 9.56 -1.74
N GLN A 101 3.76 9.83 -2.69
CA GLN A 101 2.99 8.77 -3.35
C GLN A 101 3.91 7.79 -4.08
N LEU A 102 4.92 8.27 -4.82
CA LEU A 102 5.91 7.39 -5.46
C LEU A 102 6.71 6.57 -4.44
N LYS A 103 6.99 7.13 -3.25
CA LYS A 103 7.60 6.36 -2.15
C LYS A 103 6.66 5.27 -1.63
N ILE A 104 5.37 5.54 -1.43
CA ILE A 104 4.40 4.50 -1.01
C ILE A 104 4.39 3.39 -2.06
N ASP A 105 4.11 3.73 -3.32
CA ASP A 105 3.99 2.76 -4.39
C ASP A 105 5.23 1.87 -4.49
N ARG A 106 6.45 2.45 -4.45
CA ARG A 106 7.72 1.71 -4.49
C ARG A 106 7.88 0.66 -3.37
N HIS A 107 7.22 0.82 -2.24
CA HIS A 107 7.36 -0.06 -1.08
C HIS A 107 6.14 -0.96 -0.87
N ARG A 108 5.22 -1.08 -1.84
CA ARG A 108 4.09 -2.03 -1.84
C ARG A 108 4.52 -3.49 -2.14
N LEU A 109 5.55 -3.95 -1.43
CA LEU A 109 6.22 -5.22 -1.74
C LEU A 109 5.31 -6.44 -1.51
N ALA A 110 4.36 -6.37 -0.57
CA ALA A 110 3.41 -7.46 -0.36
C ALA A 110 2.39 -7.51 -1.51
N SER A 111 1.86 -6.37 -1.94
CA SER A 111 0.94 -6.32 -3.09
C SER A 111 1.63 -6.71 -4.40
N TYR A 112 2.91 -6.39 -4.60
CA TYR A 112 3.68 -6.74 -5.80
C TYR A 112 4.19 -8.20 -5.83
N SER A 113 3.92 -8.99 -4.79
CA SER A 113 4.25 -10.42 -4.79
C SER A 113 3.30 -11.28 -5.65
N SER A 114 2.22 -10.69 -6.18
CA SER A 114 1.24 -11.36 -7.04
C SER A 114 0.92 -10.53 -8.28
N ILE A 115 1.06 -11.14 -9.46
CA ILE A 115 0.70 -10.52 -10.77
C ILE A 115 -0.82 -10.32 -10.95
N GLN A 116 -1.64 -10.96 -10.12
CA GLN A 116 -3.10 -10.78 -10.10
C GLN A 116 -3.54 -9.66 -9.15
N SER A 117 -2.59 -9.02 -8.46
CA SER A 117 -2.85 -7.99 -7.48
C SER A 117 -3.42 -6.71 -8.11
N PRO A 118 -4.34 -6.00 -7.42
CA PRO A 118 -4.77 -4.65 -7.81
C PRO A 118 -3.62 -3.64 -7.97
N ALA A 119 -2.44 -3.93 -7.41
CA ALA A 119 -1.27 -3.06 -7.49
C ALA A 119 -0.50 -3.18 -8.81
N GLU A 120 -0.67 -4.24 -9.61
CA GLU A 120 0.16 -4.50 -10.80
C GLU A 120 0.16 -3.33 -11.83
N PRO A 121 -0.96 -2.64 -12.12
CA PRO A 121 -0.95 -1.45 -13.00
C PRO A 121 -0.10 -0.28 -12.44
N LEU A 122 0.00 -0.17 -11.11
CA LEU A 122 0.85 0.83 -10.45
C LEU A 122 2.33 0.47 -10.56
N TYR A 123 2.65 -0.83 -10.54
CA TYR A 123 4.01 -1.34 -10.70
C TYR A 123 4.55 -1.10 -12.12
N VAL A 124 3.77 -1.48 -13.14
CA VAL A 124 4.13 -1.30 -14.56
C VAL A 124 4.47 0.17 -14.90
N THR A 125 3.74 1.12 -14.32
CA THR A 125 3.94 2.56 -14.57
C THR A 125 4.96 3.23 -13.65
N LEU A 126 5.53 2.51 -12.67
CA LEU A 126 6.31 3.08 -11.56
C LEU A 126 7.58 3.78 -12.04
N GLU A 127 8.33 3.14 -12.93
CA GLU A 127 9.56 3.72 -13.49
C GLU A 127 9.30 5.00 -14.28
N GLU A 128 8.23 5.04 -15.09
CA GLU A 128 7.90 6.23 -15.85
C GLU A 128 7.54 7.41 -14.93
N ARG A 129 6.75 7.14 -13.89
CA ARG A 129 6.36 8.14 -12.89
C ARG A 129 7.59 8.68 -12.16
N ALA A 130 8.56 7.82 -11.85
CA ALA A 130 9.86 8.22 -11.31
C ALA A 130 10.67 9.10 -12.28
N ARG A 131 10.79 8.72 -13.56
CA ARG A 131 11.51 9.48 -14.59
C ARG A 131 10.88 10.87 -14.81
N LYS A 132 9.55 10.95 -14.91
CA LYS A 132 8.77 12.19 -15.05
C LYS A 132 9.04 13.14 -13.87
N LEU A 133 9.06 12.64 -12.63
CA LEU A 133 9.37 13.45 -11.44
C LEU A 133 10.80 14.01 -11.43
N VAL A 134 11.80 13.24 -11.88
CA VAL A 134 13.19 13.73 -12.00
C VAL A 134 13.31 14.84 -13.05
N GLN A 135 12.63 14.71 -14.20
CA GLN A 135 12.60 15.74 -15.25
C GLN A 135 11.92 17.04 -14.79
N VAL A 136 10.84 16.96 -14.01
CA VAL A 136 10.20 18.14 -13.40
C VAL A 136 11.13 18.83 -12.39
N LYS A 137 11.95 18.07 -11.65
CA LYS A 137 12.95 18.64 -10.73
C LYS A 137 14.11 19.32 -11.45
N SER A 138 14.66 18.70 -12.50
CA SER A 138 15.81 19.27 -13.23
C SER A 138 15.41 20.56 -13.96
N SER A 139 14.27 20.56 -14.66
CA SER A 139 13.73 21.75 -15.34
C SER A 139 13.40 22.90 -14.37
N LYS A 140 12.92 22.62 -13.16
CA LYS A 140 12.73 23.65 -12.11
C LYS A 140 14.04 24.25 -11.60
N LYS A 141 15.12 23.47 -11.50
CA LYS A 141 16.45 23.99 -11.07
C LYS A 141 17.05 24.97 -12.08
N ILE A 142 16.85 24.73 -13.38
CA ILE A 142 17.37 25.58 -14.46
C ILE A 142 16.67 26.96 -14.51
N LYS A 143 15.44 27.07 -13.99
CA LYS A 143 14.63 28.30 -14.03
C LYS A 143 14.85 29.27 -12.85
N LYS A 144 15.79 29.01 -11.93
CA LYS A 144 16.18 30.04 -10.94
C LYS A 144 17.16 31.02 -11.60
N PRO A 145 16.82 32.31 -11.78
CA PRO A 145 17.81 33.28 -12.19
C PRO A 145 18.88 33.38 -11.09
N ALA A 146 20.14 33.43 -11.48
CA ALA A 146 21.20 33.84 -10.57
C ALA A 146 20.93 35.29 -10.18
N ALA A 147 20.58 35.53 -8.91
CA ALA A 147 20.54 36.87 -8.37
C ALA A 147 21.96 37.46 -8.45
N LYS A 148 22.07 38.64 -9.07
CA LYS A 148 23.28 39.45 -9.07
C LYS A 148 23.42 40.20 -7.75
#